data_AF-A0A3S0VEY2-F1
#
_entry.id   AF-A0A3S0VEY2-F1
#
_cell.length_a   1.000
_cell.length_b   1.000
_cell.length_c   1.000
_cell.angle_alpha   90.00
_cell.angle_beta   90.00
_cell.angle_gamma   90.00
#
_symmetry.space_group_name_H-M   'P 1'
#
loop_
_entity.id
_entity.type
_entity.pdbx_description
1 polymer ?
#
loop_
_entity_poly.entity_id
_entity_poly.type
_entity_poly.pdbx_seq_one_letter_code
_entity_poly.pdbx_strand_id
1 'polypeptide(L)'
;MHPDLSTRRGILAGTVAACLMPAALLPHPLVIDPPQPDAELLALGNEMDELVAALYSADTDEARDALSARYAAVQDRVAVLVPHTPAGLAVRLRLAWDFYVEQDETEHRHGPQPYSDDRTRLLWALIRDAERLAIPPAA
;
A
#
# COMPACT_ATOMS: atom_id res chain seq x y z
N MET A 1 -70.16 -13.49 -7.97
CA MET A 1 -70.81 -12.70 -9.03
C MET A 1 -69.96 -11.46 -9.32
N HIS A 2 -69.12 -11.53 -10.36
CA HIS A 2 -68.93 -10.43 -11.31
C HIS A 2 -70.21 -10.32 -12.19
N PRO A 3 -70.47 -9.30 -13.05
CA PRO A 3 -69.66 -8.14 -13.52
C PRO A 3 -70.46 -6.81 -13.46
N ASP A 4 -69.91 -5.62 -13.77
CA ASP A 4 -69.89 -4.93 -15.09
C ASP A 4 -69.08 -3.62 -14.87
N LEU A 5 -68.00 -3.25 -15.59
CA LEU A 5 -67.76 -2.96 -17.02
C LEU A 5 -68.58 -1.80 -17.61
N SER A 6 -67.85 -0.88 -18.28
CA SER A 6 -68.30 0.27 -19.09
C SER A 6 -68.59 1.54 -18.27
N THR A 7 -68.03 2.72 -18.50
CA THR A 7 -67.46 3.36 -19.70
C THR A 7 -66.55 4.52 -19.19
N ARG A 8 -65.32 4.72 -19.66
CA ARG A 8 -65.05 5.58 -20.81
C ARG A 8 -63.64 5.35 -21.36
N ARG A 9 -63.65 5.04 -22.66
CA ARG A 9 -62.53 5.02 -23.61
C ARG A 9 -61.87 6.39 -23.74
N GLY A 10 -60.57 6.38 -23.96
CA GLY A 10 -59.78 7.51 -24.45
C GLY A 10 -58.33 7.09 -24.68
N ILE A 11 -58.09 6.36 -25.77
CA ILE A 11 -56.76 6.00 -26.29
C ILE A 11 -56.12 7.24 -26.93
N LEU A 12 -54.82 7.45 -26.70
CA LEU A 12 -53.77 7.86 -27.68
C LEU A 12 -52.49 8.11 -26.88
N ALA A 13 -51.54 7.18 -26.92
CA ALA A 13 -50.42 7.16 -27.87
C ALA A 13 -49.40 8.29 -27.59
N GLY A 14 -48.26 7.91 -27.02
CA GLY A 14 -47.16 8.84 -26.75
C GLY A 14 -45.89 8.09 -26.37
N THR A 15 -45.36 7.34 -27.34
CA THR A 15 -43.96 6.92 -27.53
C THR A 15 -43.10 6.65 -26.29
N VAL A 16 -42.87 5.37 -26.01
CA VAL A 16 -41.69 4.89 -25.28
C VAL A 16 -40.47 5.15 -26.17
N ALA A 17 -39.76 6.24 -25.91
CA ALA A 17 -38.39 6.39 -26.41
C ALA A 17 -37.48 5.53 -25.53
N ALA A 18 -37.46 4.22 -25.80
CA ALA A 18 -36.36 3.38 -25.37
C ALA A 18 -35.13 3.86 -26.14
N CYS A 19 -34.28 4.64 -25.48
CA CYS A 19 -32.91 4.86 -25.94
C CYS A 19 -32.21 3.50 -25.94
N LEU A 20 -32.30 2.78 -27.06
CA LEU A 20 -31.33 1.76 -27.44
C LEU A 20 -30.01 2.50 -27.67
N MET A 21 -29.28 2.73 -26.59
CA MET A 21 -27.88 3.09 -26.68
C MET A 21 -27.15 1.88 -27.29
N PRO A 22 -26.33 2.07 -28.33
CA PRO A 22 -25.42 1.03 -28.79
C PRO A 22 -24.58 0.58 -27.59
N ALA A 23 -24.57 -0.73 -27.29
CA ALA A 23 -23.73 -1.31 -26.24
C ALA A 23 -22.21 -1.02 -26.42
N ALA A 24 -21.83 -0.44 -27.56
CA ALA A 24 -20.48 -0.01 -27.88
C ALA A 24 -20.05 1.35 -27.29
N LEU A 25 -20.95 2.08 -26.61
CA LEU A 25 -20.66 3.41 -26.02
C LEU A 25 -20.93 3.49 -24.51
N LEU A 26 -21.13 2.34 -23.85
CA LEU A 26 -21.04 2.32 -22.40
C LEU A 26 -19.55 2.56 -22.05
N PRO A 27 -19.22 3.60 -21.25
CA PRO A 27 -17.91 3.65 -20.63
C PRO A 27 -17.72 2.30 -19.94
N HIS A 28 -16.59 1.65 -20.22
CA HIS A 28 -16.26 0.40 -19.56
C HIS A 28 -16.47 0.62 -18.07
N PRO A 29 -17.11 -0.31 -17.33
CA PRO A 29 -17.14 -0.20 -15.88
C PRO A 29 -15.69 0.04 -15.48
N LEU A 30 -15.41 1.20 -14.88
CA LEU A 30 -14.11 1.47 -14.31
C LEU A 30 -13.89 0.31 -13.36
N VAL A 31 -13.01 -0.61 -13.75
CA VAL A 31 -12.53 -1.66 -12.88
C VAL A 31 -11.72 -0.90 -11.86
N ILE A 32 -12.37 -0.47 -10.78
CA ILE A 32 -11.69 -0.01 -9.60
C ILE A 32 -11.13 -1.29 -9.02
N ASP A 33 -9.86 -1.57 -9.33
CA ASP A 33 -9.16 -2.65 -8.68
C ASP A 33 -9.33 -2.46 -7.18
N PRO A 34 -9.75 -3.51 -6.44
CA PRO A 34 -9.88 -3.39 -5.00
C PRO A 34 -8.52 -2.93 -4.45
N PRO A 35 -8.50 -2.01 -3.48
CA PRO A 35 -7.25 -1.49 -2.95
C PRO A 35 -6.38 -2.65 -2.50
N GLN A 36 -5.19 -2.77 -3.10
CA GLN A 36 -4.25 -3.81 -2.76
C GLN A 36 -3.94 -3.69 -1.25
N PRO A 37 -4.02 -4.79 -0.48
CA PRO A 37 -3.74 -4.74 0.95
C PRO A 37 -2.32 -4.19 1.17
N ASP A 38 -2.18 -3.33 2.17
CA ASP A 38 -0.93 -2.66 2.53
C ASP A 38 -0.28 -1.80 1.43
N ALA A 39 -0.99 -1.43 0.36
CA ALA A 39 -0.42 -0.61 -0.72
C ALA A 39 0.27 0.67 -0.22
N GLU A 40 -0.35 1.38 0.73
CA GLU A 40 0.24 2.56 1.36
C GLU A 40 1.52 2.20 2.14
N LEU A 41 1.48 1.11 2.90
CA LEU A 41 2.59 0.66 3.73
C LEU A 41 3.80 0.25 2.86
N LEU A 42 3.55 -0.43 1.74
CA LEU A 42 4.57 -0.80 0.77
C LEU A 42 5.15 0.43 0.04
N ALA A 43 4.30 1.38 -0.35
CA ALA A 43 4.76 2.62 -0.97
C ALA A 43 5.66 3.43 -0.03
N LEU A 44 5.26 3.57 1.23
CA LEU A 44 6.07 4.24 2.26
C LEU A 44 7.38 3.48 2.55
N GLY A 45 7.35 2.15 2.56
CA GLY A 45 8.56 1.34 2.71
C GLY A 45 9.57 1.58 1.58
N ASN A 46 9.11 1.69 0.34
CA ASN A 46 9.99 2.04 -0.79
C ASN A 46 10.51 3.48 -0.66
N GLU A 47 9.65 4.42 -0.25
CA GLU A 47 10.05 5.80 -0.03
C GLU A 47 11.13 5.92 1.07
N MET A 48 11.04 5.12 2.13
CA MET A 48 12.10 5.03 3.15
C MET A 48 13.45 4.64 2.54
N ASP A 49 13.48 3.59 1.70
CA ASP A 49 14.71 3.12 1.07
C ASP A 49 15.30 4.19 0.12
N GLU A 50 14.44 4.89 -0.63
CA GLU A 50 14.84 6.01 -1.51
C GLU A 50 15.40 7.20 -0.73
N LEU A 51 14.77 7.58 0.39
CA LEU A 51 15.21 8.69 1.23
C LEU A 51 16.55 8.39 1.91
N VAL A 52 16.75 7.16 2.38
CA VAL A 52 18.04 6.71 2.93
C VAL A 52 19.13 6.80 1.85
N ALA A 53 18.87 6.31 0.64
CA ALA A 53 19.81 6.43 -0.47
C ALA A 53 20.13 7.90 -0.80
N ALA A 54 19.12 8.77 -0.81
CA ALA A 54 19.28 10.19 -1.08
C ALA A 54 20.11 10.91 0.00
N LEU A 55 19.93 10.57 1.28
CA LEU A 55 20.70 11.12 2.40
C LEU A 55 22.21 10.89 2.23
N TYR A 56 22.61 9.70 1.79
CA TYR A 56 24.03 9.38 1.52
C TYR A 56 24.63 10.20 0.38
N SER A 57 23.82 10.64 -0.58
CA SER A 57 24.24 11.45 -1.73
C SER A 57 24.07 12.96 -1.54
N ALA A 58 23.56 13.41 -0.39
CA ALA A 58 23.26 14.82 -0.19
C ALA A 58 24.55 15.65 0.05
N ASP A 59 24.71 16.69 -0.76
CA ASP A 59 25.91 17.55 -0.79
C ASP A 59 25.83 18.76 0.16
N THR A 60 24.64 19.10 0.67
CA THR A 60 24.44 20.23 1.57
C THR A 60 23.68 19.83 2.83
N ASP A 61 23.89 20.58 3.90
CA ASP A 61 23.22 20.35 5.18
C ASP A 61 21.72 20.66 5.06
N GLU A 62 21.32 21.68 4.29
CA GLU A 62 19.90 21.98 4.06
C GLU A 62 19.17 20.84 3.32
N ALA A 63 19.86 20.18 2.37
CA ALA A 63 19.30 19.03 1.66
C ALA A 63 19.16 17.83 2.61
N ARG A 64 20.16 17.59 3.47
CA ARG A 64 20.10 16.55 4.51
C ARG A 64 18.99 16.79 5.50
N ASP A 65 18.80 18.02 5.96
CA ASP A 65 17.73 18.38 6.90
C ASP A 65 16.35 18.15 6.28
N ALA A 66 16.15 18.55 5.02
CA ALA A 66 14.89 18.34 4.31
C ALA A 66 14.57 16.84 4.11
N LEU A 67 15.58 16.06 3.72
CA LEU A 67 15.45 14.62 3.56
C LEU A 67 15.18 13.92 4.90
N SER A 68 15.87 14.34 5.97
CA SER A 68 15.69 13.79 7.32
C SER A 68 14.29 14.09 7.85
N ALA A 69 13.79 15.32 7.65
CA ALA A 69 12.43 15.69 8.03
C ALA A 69 11.38 14.87 7.27
N ARG A 70 11.60 14.62 5.97
CA ARG A 70 10.71 13.78 5.17
C ARG A 70 10.76 12.32 5.63
N TYR A 71 11.95 11.80 5.90
CA TYR A 71 12.15 10.44 6.39
C TYR A 71 11.46 10.22 7.73
N ALA A 72 11.61 11.15 8.69
CA ALA A 72 10.89 11.10 9.97
C ALA A 72 9.35 11.08 9.79
N ALA A 73 8.81 11.90 8.87
CA ALA A 73 7.38 11.92 8.59
C ALA A 73 6.87 10.58 7.99
N VAL A 74 7.68 9.94 7.15
CA VAL A 74 7.36 8.61 6.59
C VAL A 74 7.41 7.55 7.69
N GLN A 75 8.43 7.58 8.55
CA GLN A 75 8.55 6.68 9.71
C GLN A 75 7.34 6.77 10.63
N ASP A 76 6.90 7.99 10.98
CA ASP A 76 5.70 8.24 11.79
C ASP A 76 4.45 7.63 11.14
N ARG A 77 4.33 7.75 9.82
CA ARG A 77 3.20 7.19 9.09
C ARG A 77 3.23 5.66 9.08
N VAL A 78 4.39 5.04 8.85
CA VAL A 78 4.55 3.58 8.88
C VAL A 78 4.26 3.02 10.28
N ALA A 79 4.65 3.73 11.34
CA ALA A 79 4.46 3.29 12.73
C ALA A 79 2.99 3.03 13.10
N VAL A 80 2.07 3.80 12.53
CA VAL A 80 0.63 3.73 12.85
C VAL A 80 -0.18 2.81 11.93
N LEU A 81 0.36 2.42 10.78
CA LEU A 81 -0.33 1.51 9.86
C LEU A 81 -0.28 0.06 10.36
N VAL A 82 -1.40 -0.66 10.23
CA VAL A 82 -1.49 -2.07 10.60
C VAL A 82 -1.18 -2.91 9.35
N PRO A 83 -0.19 -3.82 9.40
CA PRO A 83 0.10 -4.69 8.28
C PRO A 83 -0.92 -5.83 8.20
N HIS A 84 -1.40 -6.12 6.99
CA HIS A 84 -2.33 -7.21 6.68
C HIS A 84 -1.65 -8.33 5.88
N THR A 85 -0.43 -8.09 5.42
CA THR A 85 0.39 -9.00 4.60
C THR A 85 1.77 -9.20 5.22
N PRO A 86 2.47 -10.31 4.91
CA PRO A 86 3.86 -10.48 5.31
C PRO A 86 4.77 -9.37 4.77
N ALA A 87 4.51 -8.88 3.55
CA ALA A 87 5.24 -7.77 2.96
C ALA A 87 5.06 -6.46 3.76
N GLY A 88 3.83 -6.15 4.17
CA GLY A 88 3.54 -5.01 5.04
C GLY A 88 4.20 -5.17 6.42
N LEU A 89 4.21 -6.38 6.97
CA LEU A 89 4.89 -6.66 8.24
C LEU A 89 6.41 -6.44 8.12
N ALA A 90 7.01 -6.86 7.01
CA ALA A 90 8.44 -6.66 6.75
C ALA A 90 8.82 -5.17 6.80
N VAL A 91 8.01 -4.28 6.22
CA VAL A 91 8.25 -2.81 6.30
C VAL A 91 8.23 -2.31 7.76
N ARG A 92 7.28 -2.76 8.58
CA ARG A 92 7.26 -2.36 10.01
C ARG A 92 8.43 -2.89 10.81
N LEU A 93 8.88 -4.10 10.50
CA LEU A 93 10.07 -4.68 11.14
C LEU A 93 11.33 -3.94 10.72
N ARG A 94 11.42 -3.48 9.46
CA ARG A 94 12.49 -2.58 8.99
C ARG A 94 12.45 -1.24 9.73
N LEU A 95 11.28 -0.63 9.93
CA LEU A 95 11.19 0.58 10.77
C LEU A 95 11.70 0.34 12.20
N ALA A 96 11.34 -0.80 12.80
CA ALA A 96 11.85 -1.16 14.13
C ALA A 96 13.36 -1.38 14.14
N TRP A 97 13.94 -1.85 13.02
CA TRP A 97 15.39 -1.97 12.82
C TRP A 97 16.06 -0.60 12.70
N ASP A 98 15.45 0.33 11.98
CA ASP A 98 15.97 1.70 11.81
C ASP A 98 16.05 2.45 13.15
N PHE A 99 15.04 2.32 14.02
CA PHE A 99 15.05 2.90 15.36
C PHE A 99 16.07 2.26 16.31
N TYR A 100 16.59 1.10 15.94
CA TYR A 100 17.47 0.32 16.79
C TYR A 100 18.94 0.55 16.45
N VAL A 101 19.26 0.47 15.16
CA VAL A 101 20.62 0.50 14.64
C VAL A 101 20.99 1.96 14.39
N GLU A 102 20.93 2.80 15.43
CA GLU A 102 21.34 4.21 15.34
C GLU A 102 22.87 4.39 15.26
N GLN A 103 23.66 3.31 15.37
CA GLN A 103 25.10 3.42 15.64
C GLN A 103 26.05 2.65 14.71
N ASP A 104 25.56 1.69 13.90
CA ASP A 104 26.43 0.96 12.96
C ASP A 104 25.77 0.81 11.58
N GLU A 105 26.15 1.70 10.66
CA GLU A 105 25.72 1.67 9.25
C GLU A 105 26.00 0.32 8.57
N THR A 106 26.97 -0.45 9.07
CA THR A 106 27.32 -1.78 8.54
C THR A 106 26.20 -2.78 8.79
N GLU A 107 25.69 -2.83 10.02
CA GLU A 107 24.58 -3.71 10.38
C GLU A 107 23.31 -3.27 9.67
N HIS A 108 23.08 -1.95 9.58
CA HIS A 108 21.94 -1.41 8.85
C HIS A 108 21.85 -1.94 7.42
N ARG A 109 22.97 -1.96 6.70
CA ARG A 109 23.05 -2.36 5.29
C ARG A 109 23.17 -3.87 5.07
N HIS A 110 23.95 -4.55 5.90
CA HIS A 110 24.36 -5.93 5.65
C HIS A 110 23.73 -6.95 6.60
N GLY A 111 22.96 -6.48 7.58
CA GLY A 111 22.43 -7.30 8.65
C GLY A 111 23.47 -7.58 9.75
N PRO A 112 23.15 -8.51 10.67
CA PRO A 112 23.96 -8.77 11.86
C PRO A 112 25.39 -9.22 11.52
N GLN A 113 26.35 -8.65 12.23
CA GLN A 113 27.77 -9.04 12.26
C GLN A 113 28.03 -10.19 13.26
N PRO A 114 29.22 -10.82 13.22
CA PRO A 114 29.57 -11.89 14.16
C PRO A 114 29.45 -11.49 15.64
N TYR A 115 29.62 -10.20 15.94
CA TYR A 115 29.56 -9.62 17.28
C TYR A 115 28.20 -8.99 17.63
N SER A 116 27.21 -9.01 16.73
CA SER A 116 25.88 -8.47 17.05
C SER A 116 25.26 -9.18 18.24
N ASP A 117 24.48 -8.44 19.01
CA ASP A 117 23.68 -9.03 20.06
C ASP A 117 22.54 -9.92 19.50
N ASP A 118 21.93 -10.73 20.37
CA ASP A 118 20.86 -11.66 19.97
C ASP A 118 19.59 -10.93 19.53
N ARG A 119 19.37 -9.69 19.99
CA ARG A 119 18.20 -8.87 19.66
C ARG A 119 18.29 -8.39 18.20
N THR A 120 19.46 -7.92 17.77
CA THR A 120 19.81 -7.61 16.37
C THR A 120 19.64 -8.85 15.49
N ARG A 121 20.22 -10.00 15.87
CA ARG A 121 20.09 -11.23 15.07
C ARG A 121 18.64 -11.67 14.90
N LEU A 122 17.84 -11.62 15.97
CA LEU A 122 16.43 -12.00 15.94
C LEU A 122 15.62 -11.06 15.06
N LEU A 123 15.77 -9.74 15.22
CA LEU A 123 15.01 -8.77 14.43
C LEU A 123 15.30 -8.91 12.93
N TRP A 124 16.58 -9.10 12.57
CA TRP A 124 16.95 -9.39 11.18
C TRP A 124 16.31 -10.67 10.65
N ALA A 125 16.33 -11.75 11.43
CA ALA A 125 15.70 -13.01 11.03
C ALA A 125 14.19 -12.84 10.78
N LEU A 126 13.49 -12.08 11.63
CA LEU A 126 12.06 -11.79 11.48
C LEU A 126 11.76 -10.99 10.21
N ILE A 127 12.61 -10.02 9.86
CA ILE A 127 12.49 -9.28 8.59
C ILE A 127 12.57 -10.26 7.42
N ARG A 128 13.61 -11.10 7.39
CA ARG A 128 13.82 -12.08 6.31
C ARG A 128 12.72 -13.13 6.24
N ASP A 129 12.16 -13.55 7.37
CA ASP A 129 11.02 -14.45 7.42
C ASP A 129 9.77 -13.81 6.80
N ALA A 130 9.46 -12.57 7.17
CA ALA A 130 8.33 -11.83 6.61
C ALA A 130 8.49 -11.63 5.08
N GLU A 131 9.69 -11.30 4.61
CA GLU A 131 10.00 -11.18 3.18
C GLU A 131 9.84 -12.51 2.43
N ARG A 132 10.32 -13.63 3.01
CA ARG A 132 10.17 -14.96 2.40
C ARG A 132 8.71 -15.38 2.30
N LEU A 133 7.91 -15.09 3.33
CA LEU A 133 6.48 -15.39 3.34
C LEU A 133 5.68 -14.53 2.35
N ALA A 134 6.22 -13.39 1.90
CA ALA A 134 5.60 -12.54 0.89
C ALA A 134 5.74 -13.11 -0.53
N ILE A 135 6.70 -14.01 -0.77
CA ILE A 135 6.90 -14.63 -2.08
C ILE A 135 5.91 -15.80 -2.23
N PRO A 136 5.01 -15.79 -3.21
CA PRO A 136 4.11 -16.93 -3.43
C PRO A 136 4.93 -18.19 -3.77
N PRO A 137 4.53 -19.37 -3.27
CA PRO A 137 5.23 -20.61 -3.60
C PRO A 137 5.21 -20.82 -5.11
N ALA A 138 6.35 -21.22 -5.67
CA ALA A 138 6.43 -21.60 -7.08
C ALA A 138 5.42 -22.73 -7.35
N ALA A 139 4.51 -22.50 -8.30
CA ALA A 139 3.47 -23.43 -8.72
C ALA A 139 4.02 -24.65 -9.46
#